data_AF-M0BYI9-F1
#
_entry.id   AF-M0BYI9-F1
#
_cell.length_a   1.000
_cell.length_b   1.000
_cell.length_c   1.000
_cell.angle_alpha   90.00
_cell.angle_beta   90.00
_cell.angle_gamma   90.00
#
_symmetry.space_group_name_H-M   'P 1'
#
loop_
_entity.id
_entity.type
_entity.pdbx_description
1 polymer ?
#
loop_
_entity_poly.entity_id
_entity_poly.type
_entity_poly.pdbx_seq_one_letter_code
_entity_poly.pdbx_strand_id
1 'polypeptide(L)'
;MSATEPDSEVDTDDPDPTESLTELPPSSKLVYKVLEYEGSMTQEEIAAESRLCARTVRYALGKLEDAGLVTSRVHLEDARQSKYQLAD
;
A
#
# COMPACT_ATOMS: atom_id res chain seq x y z
N MET A 1 -44.43 2.98 -27.41
CA MET A 1 -43.13 2.57 -27.98
C MET A 1 -42.09 2.81 -26.92
N SER A 2 -41.47 1.74 -26.42
CA SER A 2 -40.35 1.83 -25.47
C SER A 2 -39.09 2.25 -26.22
N ALA A 3 -38.36 3.20 -25.66
CA ALA A 3 -36.94 3.35 -25.91
C ALA A 3 -36.26 3.24 -24.54
N THR A 4 -35.75 2.04 -24.27
CA THR A 4 -34.66 1.83 -23.33
C THR A 4 -33.42 2.40 -23.98
N GLU A 5 -32.74 3.29 -23.28
CA GLU A 5 -31.35 3.68 -23.57
C GLU A 5 -30.55 3.57 -22.27
N PRO A 6 -29.24 3.27 -22.40
CA PRO A 6 -28.64 2.15 -21.70
C PRO A 6 -28.02 2.52 -20.37
N ASP A 7 -27.93 1.47 -19.57
CA ASP A 7 -27.06 1.31 -18.42
C ASP A 7 -25.63 1.79 -18.73
N SER A 8 -25.14 2.69 -17.89
CA SER A 8 -23.73 2.95 -17.72
C SER A 8 -23.53 3.08 -16.23
N GLU A 9 -23.61 1.94 -15.55
CA GLU A 9 -22.97 1.72 -14.25
C GLU A 9 -21.49 2.10 -14.38
N VAL A 10 -21.19 3.34 -14.03
CA VAL A 10 -19.83 3.75 -13.72
C VAL A 10 -19.59 3.25 -12.29
N ASP A 11 -19.21 1.97 -12.18
CA ASP A 11 -18.51 1.46 -11.00
C ASP A 11 -17.13 2.12 -10.99
N THR A 12 -17.07 3.38 -10.54
CA THR A 12 -15.87 3.89 -9.90
C THR A 12 -15.94 3.41 -8.46
N ASP A 13 -15.72 2.11 -8.29
CA ASP A 13 -15.40 1.50 -7.01
C ASP A 13 -13.97 1.98 -6.71
N ASP A 14 -13.86 3.17 -6.13
CA ASP A 14 -12.68 3.56 -5.35
C ASP A 14 -12.96 2.99 -3.97
N PRO A 15 -12.56 1.73 -3.67
CA PRO A 15 -12.82 1.15 -2.37
C PRO A 15 -12.15 2.04 -1.34
N ASP A 16 -12.90 2.38 -0.30
CA ASP A 16 -12.33 3.08 0.84
C ASP A 16 -11.08 2.33 1.32
N PRO A 17 -10.02 3.04 1.75
CA PRO A 17 -8.71 2.45 2.04
C PRO A 17 -8.76 1.31 3.07
N THR A 18 -9.85 1.22 3.83
CA THR A 18 -10.16 0.12 4.74
C THR A 18 -10.57 -1.18 4.05
N GLU A 19 -11.34 -1.12 2.96
CA GLU A 19 -11.78 -2.31 2.21
C GLU A 19 -10.62 -2.94 1.43
N SER A 20 -9.81 -2.13 0.73
CA SER A 20 -8.63 -2.60 -0.01
C SER A 20 -7.61 -3.30 0.90
N LEU A 21 -7.49 -2.87 2.16
CA LEU A 21 -6.63 -3.52 3.16
C LEU A 21 -7.09 -4.93 3.55
N THR A 22 -8.40 -5.19 3.54
CA THR A 22 -8.93 -6.51 3.94
C THR A 22 -8.56 -7.61 2.96
N GLU A 23 -8.56 -7.29 1.66
CA GLU A 23 -8.23 -8.20 0.56
C GLU A 23 -6.72 -8.49 0.44
N LEU A 24 -5.88 -7.66 1.06
CA LEU A 24 -4.44 -7.80 0.97
C LEU A 24 -3.89 -9.00 1.75
N PRO A 25 -2.74 -9.57 1.31
CA PRO A 25 -2.05 -10.64 2.01
C PRO A 25 -1.69 -10.26 3.45
N PRO A 26 -1.58 -11.24 4.36
CA PRO A 26 -1.26 -10.97 5.78
C PRO A 26 0.08 -10.24 5.96
N SER A 27 1.07 -10.51 5.10
CA SER A 27 2.34 -9.79 5.13
C SER A 27 2.20 -8.31 4.81
N SER A 28 1.32 -7.94 3.86
CA SER A 28 1.05 -6.54 3.51
C SER A 28 0.34 -5.82 4.65
N LYS A 29 -0.66 -6.46 5.25
CA LYS A 29 -1.35 -5.92 6.43
C LYS A 29 -0.41 -5.67 7.60
N LEU A 30 0.52 -6.59 7.86
CA LEU A 30 1.54 -6.43 8.89
C LEU A 30 2.45 -5.23 8.60
N VAL A 31 2.97 -5.12 7.37
CA VAL A 31 3.83 -4.00 6.96
C VAL A 31 3.10 -2.66 7.07
N TYR A 32 1.84 -2.61 6.65
CA TYR A 32 1.00 -1.42 6.81
C TYR A 32 0.90 -1.01 8.28
N LYS A 33 0.59 -1.95 9.17
CA LYS A 33 0.51 -1.67 10.62
C LYS A 33 1.86 -1.18 11.17
N VAL A 34 2.98 -1.78 10.77
CA VAL A 34 4.31 -1.31 11.19
C VAL A 34 4.53 0.15 10.78
N LEU A 35 4.21 0.52 9.53
CA LEU A 35 4.30 1.91 9.06
C LEU A 35 3.33 2.85 9.79
N GLU A 36 2.16 2.37 10.19
CA GLU A 36 1.20 3.15 10.99
C GLU A 36 1.72 3.45 12.39
N TYR A 37 2.42 2.51 13.03
CA TYR A 37 2.97 2.68 14.37
C TYR A 37 4.29 3.46 14.41
N GLU A 38 5.22 3.13 13.51
CA GLU A 38 6.58 3.70 13.50
C GLU A 38 6.70 4.93 12.59
N GLY A 39 5.77 5.11 11.66
CA GLY A 39 5.79 6.16 10.66
C GLY A 39 6.67 5.83 9.45
N SER A 40 7.28 6.86 8.86
CA SER A 40 8.04 6.70 7.61
C SER A 40 9.35 5.94 7.83
N MET A 41 9.53 4.81 7.12
CA MET A 41 10.68 3.92 7.28
C MET A 41 11.27 3.52 5.93
N THR A 42 12.54 3.14 5.92
CA THR A 42 13.20 2.49 4.78
C THR A 42 12.80 1.02 4.68
N GLN A 43 13.03 0.41 3.51
CA GLN A 43 12.77 -1.03 3.31
C GLN A 43 13.55 -1.92 4.29
N GLU A 44 14.77 -1.54 4.69
CA GLU A 44 15.58 -2.30 5.64
C GLU A 44 15.03 -2.20 7.07
N GLU A 45 14.64 -0.99 7.49
CA GLU A 45 14.03 -0.76 8.80
C GLU A 45 12.69 -1.52 8.94
N ILE A 46 11.86 -1.50 7.90
CA ILE A 46 10.60 -2.27 7.86
C ILE A 46 10.88 -3.77 7.99
N ALA A 47 11.93 -4.28 7.35
CA ALA A 47 12.31 -5.69 7.48
C ALA A 47 12.77 -6.06 8.88
N ALA A 48 13.54 -5.18 9.53
CA ALA A 48 13.97 -5.37 10.91
C ALA A 48 12.77 -5.40 11.87
N GLU A 49 11.87 -4.42 11.75
CA GLU A 49 10.74 -4.23 12.67
C GLU A 49 9.65 -5.29 12.46
N SER A 50 9.27 -5.55 11.21
CA SER A 50 8.26 -6.58 10.89
C SER A 50 8.77 -8.01 11.08
N ARG A 51 10.08 -8.20 11.27
CA ARG A 51 10.75 -9.52 11.36
C ARG A 51 10.55 -10.38 10.11
N LEU A 52 10.22 -9.75 8.98
CA LEU A 52 10.09 -10.39 7.68
C LEU A 52 11.42 -10.36 6.91
N CYS A 53 11.60 -11.28 5.97
CA CYS A 53 12.73 -11.19 5.06
C CYS A 53 12.52 -10.05 4.06
N ALA A 54 13.62 -9.47 3.57
CA ALA A 54 13.58 -8.33 2.64
C ALA A 54 12.74 -8.60 1.36
N ARG A 55 12.72 -9.86 0.89
CA ARG A 55 11.90 -10.24 -0.28
C ARG A 55 10.41 -10.11 0.01
N THR A 56 9.96 -10.53 1.19
CA THR A 56 8.56 -10.42 1.60
C THR A 56 8.18 -8.97 1.84
N VAL A 57 9.06 -8.17 2.44
CA VAL A 57 8.82 -6.74 2.59
C VAL A 57 8.67 -6.05 1.25
N ARG A 58 9.55 -6.33 0.27
CA ARG A 58 9.42 -5.77 -1.08
C ARG A 58 8.11 -6.17 -1.75
N TYR A 59 7.71 -7.44 -1.63
CA TYR A 59 6.43 -7.91 -2.14
C TYR A 59 5.25 -7.20 -1.46
N ALA A 60 5.30 -7.07 -0.14
CA ALA A 60 4.27 -6.43 0.67
C ALA A 60 4.11 -4.94 0.32
N LEU A 61 5.23 -4.20 0.22
CA LEU A 61 5.25 -2.79 -0.17
C LEU A 61 4.71 -2.60 -1.58
N GLY A 62 5.10 -3.43 -2.55
CA GLY A 62 4.55 -3.35 -3.90
C GLY A 62 3.03 -3.54 -3.91
N LYS A 63 2.51 -4.49 -3.13
CA LYS A 63 1.05 -4.68 -3.00
C LYS A 63 0.33 -3.51 -2.32
N LEU A 64 0.98 -2.83 -1.38
CA LEU A 64 0.43 -1.66 -0.72
C LEU A 64 0.48 -0.42 -1.62
N GLU A 65 1.54 -0.27 -2.43
CA GLU A 65 1.66 0.78 -3.45
C GLU A 65 0.63 0.58 -4.57
N ASP A 66 0.46 -0.66 -5.07
CA ASP A 66 -0.56 -1.01 -6.06
C ASP A 66 -1.99 -0.67 -5.57
N ALA A 67 -2.22 -0.84 -4.26
CA ALA A 67 -3.49 -0.53 -3.61
C ALA A 67 -3.62 0.94 -3.20
N GLY A 68 -2.62 1.80 -3.47
CA GLY A 68 -2.64 3.22 -3.12
C GLY A 68 -2.53 3.51 -1.62
N LEU A 69 -2.20 2.53 -0.77
CA LEU A 69 -2.16 2.67 0.68
C LEU A 69 -0.82 3.18 1.22
N VAL A 70 0.24 3.04 0.42
CA VAL A 70 1.61 3.46 0.76
C VAL A 70 2.20 4.22 -0.41
N THR A 71 2.99 5.24 -0.11
CA THR A 71 3.81 5.96 -1.09
C THR A 71 5.30 5.84 -0.75
N SER A 72 6.11 5.79 -1.79
CA SER A 72 7.57 5.86 -1.72
C SER A 72 8.07 7.26 -2.05
N ARG A 73 9.13 7.70 -1.36
CA ARG A 73 9.87 8.95 -1.62
C ARG A 73 11.37 8.70 -1.53
N VAL A 74 12.16 9.48 -2.27
CA VAL A 74 13.63 9.38 -2.23
C VAL A 74 14.13 9.75 -0.82
N HIS A 75 15.03 8.95 -0.27
CA HIS A 75 15.66 9.23 1.02
C HIS A 75 16.67 10.38 0.87
N LEU A 76 16.48 11.47 1.62
CA LEU A 76 17.28 12.69 1.44
C LEU A 76 18.78 12.50 1.74
N GLU A 77 19.12 11.63 2.71
CA GLU A 77 20.52 11.39 3.10
C GLU A 77 21.23 10.38 2.18
N ASP A 78 20.48 9.50 1.51
CA ASP A 78 21.01 8.56 0.51
C ASP A 78 19.96 8.33 -0.58
N ALA A 79 20.13 9.01 -1.72
CA ALA A 79 19.17 8.96 -2.82
C ALA A 79 19.02 7.56 -3.47
N ARG A 80 19.87 6.58 -3.11
CA ARG A 80 19.73 5.18 -3.54
C ARG A 80 18.66 4.43 -2.75
N GLN A 81 18.25 4.97 -1.61
CA GLN A 81 17.22 4.39 -0.75
C GLN A 81 15.89 5.13 -0.93
N SER A 82 14.81 4.42 -0.67
CA SER A 82 13.45 4.96 -0.59
C SER A 82 12.94 4.90 0.84
N LYS A 83 12.25 5.95 1.28
CA LYS A 83 11.36 5.92 2.45
C LYS A 83 9.94 5.63 2.02
N TYR A 84 9.29 4.75 2.74
CA TYR A 84 7.89 4.40 2.58
C TYR A 84 7.10 5.01 3.72
N GLN A 85 5.91 5.50 3.42
CA GLN A 85 4.98 6.09 4.38
C GLN A 85 3.55 5.79 3.94
N LEU A 86 2.60 5.86 4.86
CA LEU A 86 1.18 5.74 4.50
C LEU A 86 0.78 6.87 3.52
N ALA A 87 -0.11 6.55 2.60
CA ALA A 87 -0.82 7.53 1.81
C ALA A 87 -1.83 8.27 2.71
N ASP A 88 -1.97 9.58 2.48
CA ASP A 88 -2.94 10.45 3.18
C ASP A 88 -4.34 10.29 2.57
#